data_AF-A0A7Y5JW78-F1
#
_entry.id   AF-A0A7Y5JW78-F1
#
_cell.length_a   1.000
_cell.length_b   1.000
_cell.length_c   1.000
_cell.angle_alpha   90.00
_cell.angle_beta   90.00
_cell.angle_gamma   90.00
#
_symmetry.space_group_name_H-M   'P 1'
#
loop_
_entity.id
_entity.type
_entity.pdbx_description
1 polymer ?
#
loop_
_entity_poly.entity_id
_entity_poly.type
_entity_poly.pdbx_seq_one_letter_code
_entity_poly.pdbx_strand_id
1 'polypeptide(L)' 'MKEDGDGDCAEGLKSDSPEPASEVRSVSVAINGAQVVMTGQVLFLARFDSGWRVLAAGCKRDAGDDAVPYECSVKGA' A
#
# COMPACT_ATOMS: atom_id res chain seq x y z
N MET A 1 3.27 -4.98 -16.94
CA MET A 1 2.52 -4.88 -15.67
C MET A 1 2.04 -6.29 -15.38
N LYS A 2 2.47 -6.90 -14.27
CA LYS A 2 2.13 -8.28 -13.94
C LYS A 2 1.29 -8.26 -12.67
N GLU A 3 0.06 -8.76 -12.78
CA GLU A 3 -0.87 -8.97 -11.67
C GLU A 3 -0.78 -10.44 -11.29
N ASP A 4 -0.15 -10.75 -10.16
CA ASP A 4 -0.06 -12.10 -9.61
C ASP A 4 -1.10 -12.21 -8.48
N GLY A 5 -2.37 -12.33 -8.87
CA GLY A 5 -3.50 -12.57 -7.95
C GLY A 5 -4.54 -13.45 -8.64
N ASP A 6 -4.36 -14.77 -8.56
CA ASP A 6 -5.33 -15.75 -9.06
C ASP A 6 -6.36 -16.04 -7.95
N GLY A 7 -7.57 -15.46 -8.07
CA GLY A 7 -8.69 -15.68 -7.14
C GLY A 7 -9.68 -14.51 -7.06
N ASP A 8 -10.84 -14.75 -6.43
CA ASP A 8 -11.76 -13.68 -6.03
C ASP A 8 -11.00 -12.65 -5.16
N CYS A 9 -11.27 -11.35 -5.34
CA CYS A 9 -10.54 -10.28 -4.64
C CYS A 9 -10.50 -10.48 -3.11
N ALA A 10 -11.53 -11.10 -2.52
CA ALA A 10 -11.55 -11.41 -1.09
C ALA A 10 -10.62 -12.56 -0.69
N GLU A 11 -10.37 -13.52 -1.57
CA GLU A 11 -9.43 -14.63 -1.36
C GLU A 11 -7.98 -14.19 -1.58
N GLY A 12 -7.72 -13.41 -2.64
CA GLY A 12 -6.41 -12.81 -2.88
C GLY A 12 -5.94 -11.95 -1.69
N LEU A 13 -6.83 -11.14 -1.13
CA LEU A 13 -6.53 -10.30 0.03
C LEU A 13 -6.20 -11.10 1.31
N LYS A 14 -6.80 -12.28 1.49
CA LYS A 14 -6.49 -13.16 2.63
C LYS A 14 -5.13 -13.83 2.49
N SER A 15 -4.76 -14.22 1.28
CA SER A 15 -3.45 -14.83 1.01
C SER A 15 -2.32 -13.82 1.08
N ASP A 16 -2.57 -12.58 0.67
CA ASP A 16 -1.58 -11.50 0.66
C ASP A 16 -1.50 -10.70 1.97
N SER A 17 -2.13 -11.22 3.04
CA SER A 17 -2.30 -10.55 4.33
C SER A 17 -1.09 -9.69 4.73
N PRO A 18 -1.19 -8.34 4.62
CA PRO A 18 -0.04 -7.47 4.79
C PRO A 18 0.48 -7.56 6.23
N GLU A 19 1.78 -7.36 6.39
CA GLU A 19 2.40 -7.36 7.72
C GLU A 19 1.68 -6.38 8.65
N PRO A 20 1.50 -6.73 9.93
CA PRO A 20 0.77 -5.89 10.88
C PRO A 20 1.38 -4.48 10.92
N ALA A 21 0.51 -3.47 10.93
CA ALA A 21 0.91 -2.07 10.95
C ALA A 21 1.81 -1.82 12.18
N SER A 22 3.03 -1.35 11.92
CA SER A 22 3.98 -0.92 12.93
C SER A 22 3.89 0.59 13.15
N GLU A 23 4.69 1.11 14.09
CA GLU A 23 4.72 2.54 14.41
C GLU A 23 4.79 3.43 13.16
N VAL A 24 3.89 4.41 13.10
CA VAL A 24 3.81 5.41 12.03
C VAL A 24 4.95 6.40 12.22
N ARG A 25 5.85 6.49 11.22
CA ARG A 25 6.96 7.44 11.23
C ARG A 25 6.57 8.78 10.66
N SER A 26 5.86 8.77 9.53
CA SER A 26 5.50 9.98 8.81
C SER A 26 4.16 9.80 8.07
N VAL A 27 3.40 10.89 7.98
CA VAL A 27 2.19 10.96 7.16
C VAL A 27 2.31 12.16 6.23
N SER A 28 2.18 11.92 4.92
CA SER A 28 2.13 12.96 3.91
C SER A 28 0.76 12.94 3.25
N VAL A 29 0.08 14.08 3.22
CA VAL A 29 -1.27 14.21 2.66
C VAL A 29 -1.21 15.10 1.42
N ALA A 30 -1.66 14.58 0.30
CA ALA A 30 -1.91 15.27 -0.95
C ALA A 30 -3.43 15.47 -1.16
N ILE A 31 -3.80 16.23 -2.19
CA ILE A 31 -5.20 16.67 -2.44
C ILE A 31 -6.20 15.50 -2.40
N ASN A 32 -5.88 14.39 -3.09
CA ASN A 32 -6.74 13.20 -3.18
C ASN A 32 -6.08 11.92 -2.64
N GLY A 33 -4.92 12.03 -2.01
CA GLY A 33 -4.13 10.87 -1.60
C GLY A 33 -3.37 11.13 -0.31
N ALA A 34 -3.04 10.07 0.41
CA ALA A 34 -2.16 10.14 1.57
C ALA A 34 -1.17 8.98 1.53
N GLN A 35 0.06 9.27 1.89
CA GLN A 35 1.12 8.31 2.06
C GLN A 35 1.46 8.22 3.54
N VAL A 36 1.33 7.03 4.11
CA VAL A 36 1.71 6.75 5.50
C VAL A 36 2.94 5.88 5.48
N VAL A 37 4.07 6.43 5.93
CA VAL A 37 5.32 5.71 6.07
C VAL A 37 5.37 5.12 7.47
N MET A 38 5.37 3.80 7.56
CA MET A 38 5.49 3.04 8.79
C MET A 38 6.86 2.38 8.85
N THR A 39 7.25 1.92 10.04
CA THR A 39 8.45 1.10 10.16
C THR A 39 8.27 -0.20 9.38
N GLY A 40 9.03 -0.37 8.29
CA GLY A 40 9.04 -1.59 7.48
C GLY A 40 8.05 -1.62 6.31
N GLN A 41 7.14 -0.66 6.17
CA GLN A 41 6.19 -0.60 5.05
C GLN A 41 5.64 0.81 4.80
N VAL A 42 5.09 1.02 3.62
CA VAL A 42 4.39 2.23 3.21
C VAL A 42 2.97 1.87 2.81
N LEU A 43 2.02 2.69 3.27
CA LEU A 43 0.60 2.55 2.97
C LEU A 43 0.17 3.75 2.11
N PHE A 44 -0.55 3.49 1.02
CA PHE A 44 -1.15 4.51 0.17
C PHE A 44 -2.66 4.51 0.35
N LEU A 45 -3.20 5.67 0.70
CA LEU A 45 -4.63 5.89 0.84
C LEU A 45 -5.10 6.89 -0.21
N ALA A 46 -6.32 6.71 -0.68
CA ALA A 46 -7.01 7.67 -1.52
C ALA A 46 -8.23 8.22 -0.79
N ARG A 47 -8.48 9.51 -0.96
CA ARG A 47 -9.65 10.18 -0.40
C ARG A 47 -10.80 10.06 -1.39
N PHE A 48 -11.83 9.32 -1.00
CA PHE A 48 -13.10 9.25 -1.70
C PHE A 48 -14.13 10.12 -0.98
N ASP A 49 -15.26 10.40 -1.65
CA ASP A 49 -16.40 11.11 -1.02
C ASP A 49 -16.92 10.41 0.23
N SER A 50 -16.79 9.07 0.30
CA SER A 50 -17.16 8.26 1.45
C SER A 50 -16.09 8.17 2.55
N GLY A 51 -14.94 8.84 2.39
CA GLY A 51 -13.80 8.80 3.31
C GLY A 51 -12.53 8.21 2.70
N TRP A 52 -11.55 7.90 3.54
CA TRP A 52 -10.27 7.34 3.11
C TRP A 52 -10.39 5.84 2.85
N ARG A 53 -9.84 5.37 1.72
CA ARG A 53 -9.71 3.94 1.40
C ARG A 53 -8.25 3.60 1.15
N VAL A 54 -7.85 2.39 1.52
CA VAL A 54 -6.52 1.86 1.23
C VAL A 54 -6.45 1.50 -0.24
N LEU A 55 -5.52 2.14 -0.96
CA LEU A 55 -5.26 1.85 -2.37
C LEU A 55 -4.11 0.87 -2.54
N ALA A 56 -3.11 0.91 -1.65
CA ALA A 56 -2.06 -0.10 -1.60
C ALA A 56 -1.48 -0.22 -0.18
N ALA A 57 -1.08 -1.43 0.22
CA ALA A 57 -0.52 -1.74 1.53
C ALA A 57 0.70 -2.66 1.44
N GLY A 58 1.54 -2.65 2.46
CA GLY A 58 2.78 -3.42 2.48
C GLY A 58 3.83 -2.94 1.48
N CYS A 59 3.74 -1.70 1.00
CA CYS A 59 4.67 -1.21 -0.02
C CYS A 59 6.07 -1.01 0.58
N LYS A 60 7.06 -1.74 0.05
CA LYS A 60 8.47 -1.57 0.41
C LYS A 60 9.21 -0.94 -0.78
N ARG A 61 10.12 -0.03 -0.45
CA ARG A 61 11.10 0.54 -1.38
C ARG A 61 12.47 0.23 -0.79
N ASP A 62 13.34 -0.38 -1.56
CA ASP A 62 14.75 -0.46 -1.20
C ASP A 62 15.33 0.96 -1.14
N ALA A 63 15.75 1.36 0.06
CA ALA A 63 16.29 2.68 0.33
C ALA A 63 17.68 2.81 -0.29
N GLY A 64 17.73 3.08 -1.60
CA GLY A 64 18.98 3.25 -2.33
C GLY A 64 18.81 3.74 -3.75
N ASP A 65 17.66 3.51 -4.38
CA ASP A 65 17.50 3.77 -5.81
C ASP A 65 16.13 4.37 -6.14
N ASP A 66 16.13 5.60 -6.65
CA ASP A 66 14.88 6.28 -6.96
C ASP A 66 14.11 5.66 -8.13
N ALA A 67 14.80 4.84 -8.93
CA ALA A 67 14.25 4.14 -10.08
C ALA A 67 13.58 2.80 -9.73
N VAL A 68 13.68 2.32 -8.48
CA VAL A 68 13.07 1.04 -8.08
C VAL A 68 11.58 1.24 -7.78
N PRO A 69 10.69 0.51 -8.49
CA PRO A 69 9.25 0.58 -8.23
C PRO A 69 8.92 0.04 -6.84
N TYR A 70 7.91 0.60 -6.19
CA TYR A 70 7.41 0.07 -4.93
C TYR A 70 6.86 -1.34 -5.15
N GLU A 71 7.39 -2.31 -4.41
CA GLU A 71 6.79 -3.64 -4.30
C GLU A 71 5.75 -3.58 -3.19
N CYS A 72 4.48 -3.60 -3.57
CA CYS A 72 3.35 -3.64 -2.65
C CYS A 72 2.79 -5.04 -2.61
N SER A 73 2.49 -5.54 -1.41
CA SER A 73 1.72 -6.77 -1.24
C SER A 73 0.32 -6.54 -1.81
N VAL A 74 -0.43 -5.61 -1.21
CA VAL A 74 -1.81 -5.36 -1.64
C VAL A 74 -1.84 -4.16 -2.56
N LYS A 75 -2.48 -4.31 -3.72
CA LYS A 75 -2.82 -3.20 -4.61
C LYS A 75 -4.29 -3.28 -5.00
N GLY A 76 -5.04 -2.25 -4.65
CA GLY A 76 -6.41 -2.05 -5.15
C GLY A 76 -6.37 -1.59 -6.60
N ALA A 77 -7.09 -2.32 -7.46
CA ALA A 77 -7.38 -1.93 -8.84
C ALA A 77 -8.64 -1.06 -8.90
#